data_AF-A0A924D7E3-F1
#
_entry.id   AF-A0A924D7E3-F1
#
_cell.length_a   1.000
_cell.length_b   1.000
_cell.length_c   1.000
_cell.angle_alpha   90.00
_cell.angle_beta   90.00
_cell.angle_gamma   90.00
#
_symmetry.space_group_name_H-M   'P 1'
#
loop_
_entity.id
_entity.type
_entity.pdbx_description
1 polymer ?
#
loop_
_entity_poly.entity_id
_entity_poly.type
_entity_poly.pdbx_seq_one_letter_code
_entity_poly.pdbx_strand_id
1 'polypeptide(L)'
;MKSLYLFAMFFVIKSYGQEKKLQETWILDKVFYENGKDIEINNPLFSTNLIYKISPKNIKINKNNFNANFIDNTIQTLYRKINYKFLNDYLLLQDENDKKIYAFLKREDFIKRYPEFEAKIEFKNRDSLLISNEITQPDFQSDITFDDFLIKNMYQGSSKDDEDLYFKAEYILTKKNKIKDIIIKDGHNPRYDKEFAEALLKGEKYFQNPYGKDLLITKETNFLKWMSDLKSDDERKLYEIIEKGEGFYNSNKFEKAISEFEMIKNLKIGENRFNTIIEDANLKLAISYLATNQIENACKSFSSIGDKTKFKVRNYLINFCNKNLEKK
;
A
#
# COMPACT_ATOMS: atom_id res chain seq x y z
N MET A 1 -15.34 44.63 30.14
CA MET A 1 -16.00 43.47 29.50
C MET A 1 -15.97 43.43 27.96
N LYS A 2 -15.43 44.44 27.23
CA LYS A 2 -15.30 44.37 25.75
C LYS A 2 -14.02 43.68 25.24
N SER A 3 -12.99 43.55 26.08
CA SER A 3 -11.70 42.93 25.70
C SER A 3 -11.67 41.40 25.76
N LEU A 4 -12.64 40.76 26.47
CA LEU A 4 -12.68 39.29 26.62
C LEU A 4 -13.29 38.60 25.38
N TYR A 5 -14.21 39.29 24.68
CA TYR A 5 -14.87 38.77 23.48
C TYR A 5 -13.93 38.71 22.27
N LEU A 6 -12.96 39.62 22.16
CA LEU A 6 -11.97 39.59 21.07
C LEU A 6 -11.03 38.39 21.22
N PHE A 7 -10.64 38.05 22.46
CA PHE A 7 -9.72 36.95 22.74
C PHE A 7 -10.38 35.58 22.46
N ALA A 8 -11.66 35.41 22.79
CA ALA A 8 -12.42 34.20 22.45
C ALA A 8 -12.56 34.01 20.92
N MET A 9 -12.69 35.10 20.15
CA MET A 9 -12.77 35.03 18.68
C MET A 9 -11.46 34.53 18.05
N PHE A 10 -10.30 34.93 18.58
CA PHE A 10 -8.99 34.48 18.09
C PHE A 10 -8.71 32.98 18.33
N PHE A 11 -9.23 32.39 19.41
CA PHE A 11 -9.06 30.95 19.69
C PHE A 11 -9.92 30.07 18.78
N VAL A 12 -11.17 30.46 18.52
CA VAL A 12 -12.07 29.71 17.62
C VAL A 12 -11.57 29.71 16.18
N ILE A 13 -11.00 30.83 15.70
CA ILE A 13 -10.45 30.94 14.33
C ILE A 13 -9.22 30.02 14.14
N LYS A 14 -8.35 29.90 15.16
CA LYS A 14 -7.15 29.04 15.07
C LYS A 14 -7.49 27.55 15.04
N SER A 15 -8.41 27.10 15.89
CA SER A 15 -8.83 25.69 15.92
C SER A 15 -9.54 25.29 14.62
N TYR A 16 -10.46 26.13 14.14
CA TYR A 16 -11.18 25.88 12.88
C TYR A 16 -10.28 25.94 11.63
N GLY A 17 -9.26 26.80 11.64
CA GLY A 17 -8.27 26.89 10.55
C GLY A 17 -7.35 25.67 10.46
N GLN A 18 -6.96 25.09 11.60
CA GLN A 18 -6.15 23.86 11.65
C GLN A 18 -6.95 22.64 11.19
N GLU A 19 -8.21 22.52 11.62
CA GLU A 19 -9.10 21.44 11.18
C GLU A 19 -9.31 21.48 9.65
N LYS A 20 -9.54 22.67 9.07
CA LYS A 20 -9.66 22.82 7.61
C LYS A 20 -8.37 22.45 6.88
N LYS A 21 -7.20 22.82 7.41
CA LYS A 21 -5.90 22.45 6.80
C LYS A 21 -5.67 20.93 6.83
N LEU A 22 -6.22 20.24 7.82
CA LEU A 22 -6.11 18.79 7.98
C LEU A 22 -6.96 17.99 6.98
N GLN A 23 -8.07 18.57 6.48
CA GLN A 23 -9.04 17.91 5.59
C GLN A 23 -8.51 17.71 4.16
N GLU A 24 -7.61 16.75 3.99
CA GLU A 24 -6.91 16.48 2.75
C GLU A 24 -6.55 14.99 2.61
N THR A 25 -5.91 14.64 1.49
CA THR A 25 -5.21 13.35 1.34
C THR A 25 -3.74 13.50 1.71
N TRP A 26 -3.30 12.69 2.66
CA TRP A 26 -1.98 12.68 3.27
C TRP A 26 -1.30 11.35 3.01
N ILE A 27 -0.06 11.37 2.53
CA ILE A 27 0.70 10.18 2.11
C ILE A 27 1.95 10.09 2.97
N LEU A 28 2.16 8.93 3.60
CA LEU A 28 3.30 8.71 4.47
C LEU A 28 4.59 8.82 3.65
N ASP A 29 5.48 9.70 4.09
CA ASP A 29 6.81 9.84 3.51
C ASP A 29 7.82 8.99 4.29
N LYS A 30 7.81 9.11 5.62
CA LYS A 30 8.72 8.41 6.52
C LYS A 30 8.21 8.33 7.97
N VAL A 31 8.81 7.42 8.74
CA VAL A 31 8.57 7.25 10.18
C VAL A 31 9.89 7.34 10.93
N PHE A 32 9.90 8.00 12.08
CA PHE A 32 11.06 8.12 12.96
C PHE A 32 10.63 8.13 14.42
N TYR A 33 11.56 7.87 15.34
CA TYR A 33 11.30 7.93 16.77
C TYR A 33 11.17 9.38 17.26
N GLU A 34 10.46 9.62 18.37
CA GLU A 34 10.28 10.96 18.97
C GLU A 34 11.59 11.73 19.21
N ASN A 35 12.68 11.00 19.47
CA ASN A 35 14.02 11.56 19.66
C ASN A 35 14.72 11.95 18.34
N GLY A 36 14.03 11.83 17.21
CA GLY A 36 14.53 12.14 15.86
C GLY A 36 15.36 11.02 15.21
N LYS A 37 15.57 9.88 15.88
CA LYS A 37 16.28 8.75 15.27
C LYS A 37 15.41 8.05 14.24
N ASP A 38 16.02 7.66 13.12
CA ASP A 38 15.35 6.80 12.14
C ASP A 38 14.96 5.46 12.75
N ILE A 39 13.88 4.87 12.23
CA ILE A 39 13.50 3.49 12.56
C ILE A 39 14.46 2.49 11.90
N GLU A 40 14.52 1.30 12.47
CA GLU A 40 15.40 0.23 11.99
C GLU A 40 15.01 -0.19 10.56
N ILE A 41 15.99 -0.57 9.74
CA ILE A 41 15.75 -0.98 8.35
C ILE A 41 14.87 -2.22 8.21
N ASN A 42 14.81 -3.06 9.24
CA ASN A 42 13.96 -4.26 9.27
C ASN A 42 12.59 -3.99 9.93
N ASN A 43 12.33 -2.74 10.33
CA ASN A 43 11.03 -2.33 10.83
C ASN A 43 10.01 -2.30 9.66
N PRO A 44 8.83 -2.92 9.77
CA PRO A 44 7.81 -2.93 8.71
C PRO A 44 7.34 -1.54 8.26
N LEU A 45 7.53 -0.51 9.09
CA LEU A 45 7.17 0.87 8.78
C LEU A 45 8.24 1.63 7.98
N PHE A 46 9.41 1.03 7.72
CA PHE A 46 10.52 1.70 7.01
C PHE A 46 10.13 2.10 5.59
N SER A 47 9.41 1.22 4.89
CA SER A 47 8.90 1.45 3.53
C SER A 47 7.51 0.83 3.41
N THR A 48 6.48 1.58 3.76
CA THR A 48 5.09 1.10 3.77
C THR A 48 4.14 2.06 3.09
N ASN A 49 3.06 1.52 2.52
CA ASN A 49 1.98 2.30 1.94
C ASN A 49 0.96 2.68 3.03
N LEU A 50 0.94 3.95 3.40
CA LEU A 50 -0.03 4.48 4.34
C LEU A 50 -0.56 5.83 3.85
N ILE A 51 -1.84 5.84 3.51
CA ILE A 51 -2.56 7.00 2.98
C ILE A 51 -3.73 7.31 3.90
N TYR A 52 -3.80 8.55 4.37
CA TYR A 52 -4.88 9.08 5.18
C TYR A 52 -5.71 10.02 4.31
N LYS A 53 -7.01 9.82 4.25
CA LYS A 53 -7.96 10.79 3.69
C LYS A 53 -8.85 11.30 4.81
N ILE A 54 -8.63 12.55 5.20
CA ILE A 54 -9.28 13.16 6.35
C ILE A 54 -10.41 14.06 5.87
N SER A 55 -11.57 13.94 6.51
CA SER A 55 -12.79 14.71 6.26
C SER A 55 -13.43 15.12 7.59
N PRO A 56 -14.39 16.07 7.63
CA PRO A 56 -14.87 16.69 8.88
C PRO A 56 -15.33 15.73 10.00
N LYS A 57 -15.74 14.50 9.68
CA LYS A 57 -16.24 13.51 10.66
C LYS A 57 -15.71 12.10 10.45
N ASN A 58 -14.75 11.93 9.53
CA ASN A 58 -14.28 10.61 9.13
C ASN A 58 -12.82 10.70 8.71
N ILE A 59 -12.05 9.70 9.12
CA ILE A 59 -10.72 9.42 8.63
C ILE A 59 -10.74 8.09 7.90
N LYS A 60 -10.35 8.11 6.62
CA LYS A 60 -10.11 6.90 5.85
C LYS A 60 -8.62 6.58 5.89
N ILE A 61 -8.26 5.43 6.45
CA ILE A 61 -6.88 4.93 6.49
C ILE A 61 -6.77 3.80 5.47
N ASN A 62 -6.02 4.04 4.41
CA ASN A 62 -5.99 3.21 3.20
C ASN A 62 -7.42 2.96 2.67
N LYS A 63 -7.92 1.72 2.78
CA LYS A 63 -9.26 1.33 2.31
C LYS A 63 -10.34 1.41 3.40
N ASN A 64 -9.97 1.60 4.66
CA ASN A 64 -10.86 1.49 5.81
C ASN A 64 -11.35 2.85 6.29
N ASN A 65 -12.66 3.01 6.48
CA ASN A 65 -13.28 4.23 6.99
C ASN A 65 -13.49 4.16 8.50
N PHE A 66 -13.24 5.27 9.20
CA PHE A 66 -13.44 5.38 10.63
C PHE A 66 -14.11 6.71 10.98
N ASN A 67 -15.25 6.64 11.68
CA ASN A 67 -15.82 7.84 12.29
C ASN A 67 -14.78 8.47 13.23
N ALA A 68 -14.60 9.78 13.08
CA ALA A 68 -13.59 10.55 13.78
C ALA A 68 -14.17 11.84 14.36
N ASN A 69 -13.77 12.15 15.58
CA ASN A 69 -13.98 13.43 16.24
C ASN A 69 -12.65 14.18 16.27
N PHE A 70 -12.68 15.45 15.88
CA PHE A 70 -11.51 16.33 15.88
C PHE A 70 -11.62 17.26 17.08
N ILE A 71 -10.71 17.09 18.04
CA ILE A 71 -10.70 17.86 19.28
C ILE A 71 -9.29 18.43 19.44
N ASP A 72 -9.18 19.75 19.31
CA ASP A 72 -7.91 20.46 19.30
C ASP A 72 -6.92 19.83 18.29
N ASN A 73 -5.74 19.44 18.77
CA ASN A 73 -4.68 18.78 17.99
C ASN A 73 -4.78 17.24 18.02
N THR A 74 -5.99 16.71 18.21
CA THR A 74 -6.22 15.26 18.33
C THR A 74 -7.30 14.79 17.37
N ILE A 75 -7.04 13.67 16.70
CA ILE A 75 -8.03 12.88 15.96
C ILE A 75 -8.42 11.70 16.85
N GLN A 76 -9.69 11.61 17.23
CA GLN A 76 -10.19 10.51 18.04
C GLN A 76 -11.14 9.64 17.22
N THR A 77 -10.81 8.36 17.12
CA THR A 77 -11.70 7.32 16.58
C THR A 77 -12.19 6.43 17.72
N LEU A 78 -13.03 5.44 17.43
CA LEU A 78 -13.44 4.44 18.42
C LEU A 78 -12.24 3.66 19.02
N TYR A 79 -11.18 3.48 18.25
CA TYR A 79 -10.08 2.58 18.59
C TYR A 79 -8.76 3.28 18.92
N ARG A 80 -8.62 4.55 18.53
CA ARG A 80 -7.33 5.26 18.57
C ARG A 80 -7.51 6.74 18.85
N LYS A 81 -6.50 7.30 19.50
CA LYS A 81 -6.32 8.72 19.69
C LYS A 81 -4.98 9.11 19.07
N ILE A 82 -5.03 10.00 18.08
CA ILE A 82 -3.88 10.40 17.27
C ILE A 82 -3.61 11.88 17.50
N ASN A 83 -2.46 12.21 18.08
CA ASN A 83 -1.99 13.58 18.15
C ASN A 83 -1.47 14.01 16.79
N TYR A 84 -1.76 15.24 16.38
CA TYR A 84 -1.25 15.79 15.13
C TYR A 84 -0.63 17.18 15.31
N LYS A 85 0.39 17.47 14.49
CA LYS A 85 0.94 18.83 14.36
C LYS A 85 1.45 19.06 12.95
N PHE A 86 1.42 20.32 12.53
CA PHE A 86 2.06 20.73 11.29
C PHE A 86 3.48 21.22 11.57
N LEU A 87 4.47 20.70 10.84
CA LEU A 87 5.84 21.17 10.89
C LEU A 87 6.38 21.28 9.46
N ASN A 88 6.69 22.50 9.03
CA ASN A 88 7.00 22.81 7.63
C ASN A 88 5.88 22.28 6.70
N ASP A 89 6.23 21.50 5.69
CA ASP A 89 5.30 20.88 4.72
C ASP A 89 4.69 19.56 5.23
N TYR A 90 5.06 19.10 6.43
CA TYR A 90 4.61 17.83 6.96
C TYR A 90 3.42 17.96 7.91
N LEU A 91 2.50 17.01 7.80
CA LEU A 91 1.60 16.61 8.88
C LEU A 91 2.30 15.49 9.67
N LEU A 92 2.61 15.77 10.93
CA LEU A 92 3.18 14.80 11.86
C LEU A 92 2.06 14.20 12.69
N LEU A 93 1.92 12.87 12.63
CA LEU A 93 0.95 12.11 13.42
C LEU A 93 1.66 11.21 14.41
N GLN A 94 1.03 11.01 15.56
CA GLN A 94 1.52 10.12 16.61
C GLN A 94 0.33 9.51 17.36
N ASP A 95 0.23 8.18 17.33
CA ASP A 95 -0.73 7.45 18.16
C ASP A 95 -0.39 7.63 19.66
N GLU A 96 -1.41 7.71 20.50
CA GLU A 96 -1.24 7.81 21.95
C GLU A 96 -0.41 6.62 22.46
N ASN A 97 0.64 6.91 23.22
CA ASN A 97 1.65 5.95 23.74
C ASN A 97 2.59 5.32 22.69
N ASP A 98 2.52 5.66 21.41
CA ASP A 98 3.56 5.27 20.44
C ASP A 98 4.75 6.24 20.52
N LYS A 99 5.97 5.70 20.46
CA LYS A 99 7.22 6.49 20.41
C LYS A 99 7.61 6.87 18.98
N LYS A 100 6.77 6.57 18.00
CA LYS A 100 7.00 6.83 16.58
C LYS A 100 6.17 8.01 16.11
N ILE A 101 6.79 8.83 15.28
CA ILE A 101 6.19 9.95 14.58
C ILE A 101 6.10 9.57 13.10
N TYR A 102 4.90 9.67 12.56
CA TYR A 102 4.59 9.42 11.17
C TYR A 102 4.53 10.77 10.44
N ALA A 103 5.44 10.98 9.50
CA ALA A 103 5.50 12.22 8.73
C ALA A 103 4.85 12.04 7.36
N PHE A 104 3.74 12.74 7.17
CA PHE A 104 2.95 12.72 5.95
C PHE A 104 3.14 14.00 5.16
N LEU A 105 3.17 13.85 3.84
CA LEU A 105 3.06 14.96 2.90
C LEU A 105 1.63 15.03 2.38
N LYS A 106 1.15 16.24 2.08
CA LYS A 106 -0.08 16.40 1.30
C LYS A 106 0.14 15.73 -0.07
N ARG A 107 -0.91 15.13 -0.67
CA ARG A 107 -0.81 14.42 -1.95
C ARG A 107 -0.04 15.19 -3.04
N GLU A 108 -0.35 16.46 -3.23
CA GLU A 108 0.30 17.29 -4.25
C GLU A 108 1.79 17.50 -3.96
N ASP A 109 2.15 17.76 -2.70
CA ASP A 109 3.54 17.90 -2.27
C ASP A 109 4.30 16.57 -2.36
N PHE A 110 3.62 15.45 -2.09
CA PHE A 110 4.18 14.11 -2.27
C PHE A 110 4.50 13.85 -3.75
N ILE A 111 3.56 14.08 -4.67
CA ILE A 111 3.77 13.89 -6.12
C ILE A 111 4.86 14.84 -6.63
N LYS A 112 4.89 16.09 -6.16
CA LYS A 112 5.94 17.05 -6.51
C LYS A 112 7.33 16.57 -6.09
N ARG A 113 7.44 15.93 -4.92
CA ARG A 113 8.71 15.38 -4.44
C ARG A 113 9.07 14.04 -5.10
N TYR A 114 8.08 13.23 -5.42
CA TYR A 114 8.21 11.89 -6.00
C TYR A 114 7.42 11.80 -7.31
N PRO A 115 7.90 12.46 -8.38
CA PRO A 115 7.18 12.57 -9.65
C PRO A 115 6.96 11.22 -10.33
N GLU A 116 7.68 10.16 -9.94
CA GLU A 116 7.44 8.80 -10.41
C GLU A 116 6.02 8.28 -10.08
N PHE A 117 5.33 8.85 -9.09
CA PHE A 117 3.93 8.54 -8.78
C PHE A 117 2.90 9.37 -9.55
N GLU A 118 3.34 10.33 -10.36
CA GLU A 118 2.43 11.03 -11.25
C GLU A 118 1.75 10.02 -12.19
N ALA A 119 0.42 10.09 -12.25
CA ALA A 119 -0.35 9.14 -13.03
C ALA A 119 -0.06 9.32 -14.52
N LYS A 120 0.39 8.24 -15.16
CA LYS A 120 0.69 8.20 -16.59
C LYS A 120 -0.61 8.22 -17.40
N ILE A 121 -0.52 8.73 -18.63
CA ILE A 121 -1.62 8.70 -19.60
C ILE A 121 -1.31 7.62 -20.63
N GLU A 122 -2.28 6.75 -20.89
CA GLU A 122 -2.24 5.77 -21.97
C GLU A 122 -3.29 6.12 -23.03
N PHE A 123 -2.94 5.91 -24.30
CA PHE A 123 -3.88 6.09 -25.41
C PHE A 123 -4.36 4.74 -25.91
N LYS A 124 -5.64 4.42 -25.74
CA LYS A 124 -6.30 3.22 -26.29
C LYS A 124 -7.46 3.64 -27.18
N ASN A 125 -7.48 3.18 -28.43
CA ASN A 125 -8.59 3.42 -29.37
C ASN A 125 -9.03 4.90 -29.49
N ARG A 126 -8.06 5.84 -29.44
CA ARG A 126 -8.25 7.32 -29.44
C ARG A 126 -8.78 7.92 -28.13
N ASP A 127 -9.07 7.12 -27.11
CA ASP A 127 -9.34 7.59 -25.76
C ASP A 127 -8.04 7.81 -24.99
N SER A 128 -7.97 8.90 -24.21
CA SER A 128 -6.90 9.12 -23.23
C SER A 128 -7.32 8.58 -21.87
N LEU A 129 -6.61 7.58 -21.36
CA LEU A 129 -6.87 6.92 -20.09
C LEU A 129 -5.81 7.31 -19.08
N LEU A 130 -6.22 7.68 -17.87
CA LEU A 130 -5.32 7.89 -16.75
C LEU A 130 -5.04 6.53 -16.10
N ILE A 131 -3.79 6.10 -16.06
CA ILE A 131 -3.42 4.82 -15.46
C ILE A 131 -3.55 4.93 -13.94
N SER A 132 -4.37 4.07 -13.35
CA SER A 132 -4.56 4.00 -11.90
C SER A 132 -3.27 3.49 -11.24
N ASN A 133 -2.89 4.13 -10.12
CA ASN A 133 -1.75 3.70 -9.30
C ASN A 133 -2.09 3.80 -7.80
N GLU A 134 -1.13 3.51 -6.92
CA GLU A 134 -1.36 3.50 -5.47
C GLU A 134 -1.87 4.84 -4.90
N ILE A 135 -1.57 5.96 -5.58
CA ILE A 135 -2.00 7.32 -5.20
C ILE A 135 -3.24 7.77 -5.98
N THR A 136 -3.31 7.40 -7.25
CA THR A 136 -4.34 7.78 -8.21
C THR A 136 -5.24 6.58 -8.46
N GLN A 137 -6.07 6.27 -7.48
CA GLN A 137 -7.06 5.19 -7.54
C GLN A 137 -8.46 5.75 -7.27
N PRO A 138 -9.52 5.10 -7.77
CA PRO A 138 -10.89 5.50 -7.46
C PRO A 138 -11.23 5.25 -5.99
N ASP A 139 -12.28 5.92 -5.51
CA ASP A 139 -12.87 5.63 -4.21
C ASP A 139 -14.00 4.62 -4.35
N PHE A 140 -13.93 3.53 -3.60
CA PHE A 140 -15.06 2.61 -3.43
C PHE A 140 -15.84 3.00 -2.16
N GLN A 141 -17.03 3.59 -2.34
CA GLN A 141 -17.88 4.13 -1.28
C GLN A 141 -18.93 3.12 -0.84
N SER A 142 -18.48 2.10 -0.11
CA SER A 142 -19.33 1.10 0.53
C SER A 142 -18.95 0.94 2.00
N ASP A 143 -19.83 0.29 2.78
CA ASP A 143 -19.55 -0.06 4.18
C ASP A 143 -18.45 -1.13 4.30
N ILE A 144 -18.15 -1.82 3.20
CA ILE A 144 -17.09 -2.82 3.10
C ILE A 144 -16.07 -2.43 2.04
N THR A 145 -14.87 -2.99 2.12
CA THR A 145 -13.84 -2.76 1.10
C THR A 145 -14.26 -3.37 -0.24
N PHE A 146 -13.64 -2.93 -1.34
CA PHE A 146 -13.89 -3.54 -2.65
C PHE A 146 -13.51 -5.04 -2.66
N ASP A 147 -12.44 -5.42 -1.96
CA ASP A 147 -12.02 -6.83 -1.86
C ASP A 147 -13.06 -7.67 -1.11
N ASP A 148 -13.58 -7.17 0.02
CA ASP A 148 -14.67 -7.83 0.76
C ASP A 148 -15.97 -7.87 -0.04
N PHE A 149 -16.24 -6.83 -0.83
CA PHE A 149 -17.39 -6.78 -1.72
C PHE A 149 -17.31 -7.88 -2.78
N LEU A 150 -16.15 -8.07 -3.40
CA LEU A 150 -15.93 -9.18 -4.33
C LEU A 150 -16.15 -10.52 -3.65
N ILE A 151 -15.54 -10.75 -2.48
CA ILE A 151 -15.70 -12.01 -1.71
C ILE A 151 -17.17 -12.32 -1.43
N LYS A 152 -17.97 -11.32 -1.05
CA LYS A 152 -19.40 -11.49 -0.76
C LYS A 152 -20.27 -11.72 -2.00
N ASN A 153 -19.81 -11.33 -3.18
CA ASN A 153 -20.59 -11.39 -4.43
C ASN A 153 -20.09 -12.47 -5.39
N MET A 154 -19.09 -13.26 -5.00
CA MET A 154 -18.47 -14.33 -5.77
C MET A 154 -18.43 -15.61 -4.94
N TYR A 155 -18.48 -16.75 -5.60
CA TYR A 155 -18.36 -18.04 -4.94
C TYR A 155 -16.94 -18.23 -4.39
N GLN A 156 -16.87 -18.64 -3.13
CA GLN A 156 -15.61 -19.00 -2.47
C GLN A 156 -15.40 -20.50 -2.64
N GLY A 157 -14.57 -20.88 -3.60
CA GLY A 157 -14.19 -22.27 -3.84
C GLY A 157 -13.20 -22.82 -2.81
N SER A 158 -12.85 -24.09 -2.93
CA SER A 158 -11.77 -24.68 -2.15
C SER A 158 -10.42 -24.47 -2.84
N SER A 159 -9.41 -24.04 -2.09
CA SER A 159 -8.01 -23.90 -2.57
C SER A 159 -7.40 -25.21 -3.09
N LYS A 160 -8.00 -26.35 -2.75
CA LYS A 160 -7.59 -27.68 -3.23
C LYS A 160 -7.58 -27.75 -4.75
N ASP A 161 -8.61 -27.19 -5.36
CA ASP A 161 -8.88 -27.29 -6.79
C ASP A 161 -8.18 -26.20 -7.60
N ASP A 162 -7.55 -25.21 -6.92
CA ASP A 162 -6.90 -24.08 -7.57
C ASP A 162 -5.54 -24.45 -8.18
N GLU A 163 -5.44 -24.43 -9.50
CA GLU A 163 -4.22 -24.68 -10.27
C GLU A 163 -3.40 -23.42 -10.53
N ASP A 164 -4.06 -22.30 -10.80
CA ASP A 164 -3.44 -20.98 -10.81
C ASP A 164 -3.71 -20.30 -9.45
N LEU A 165 -2.75 -19.52 -8.95
CA LEU A 165 -2.90 -18.79 -7.68
C LEU A 165 -2.78 -17.28 -7.88
N TYR A 166 -3.02 -16.84 -9.10
CA TYR A 166 -2.95 -15.44 -9.49
C TYR A 166 -4.08 -15.12 -10.46
N PHE A 167 -4.64 -13.95 -10.28
CA PHE A 167 -5.64 -13.38 -11.17
C PHE A 167 -5.30 -11.94 -11.47
N LYS A 168 -5.47 -11.55 -12.73
CA LYS A 168 -5.27 -10.19 -13.19
C LYS A 168 -6.36 -9.79 -14.17
N ALA A 169 -7.02 -8.67 -13.87
CA ALA A 169 -7.97 -8.03 -14.76
C ALA A 169 -7.64 -6.55 -14.96
N GLU A 170 -7.92 -6.06 -16.16
CA GLU A 170 -7.94 -4.64 -16.50
C GLU A 170 -9.38 -4.22 -16.79
N TYR A 171 -9.77 -3.02 -16.39
CA TYR A 171 -11.05 -2.43 -16.76
C TYR A 171 -10.97 -0.91 -16.76
N ILE A 172 -11.91 -0.27 -17.47
CA ILE A 172 -12.01 1.19 -17.49
C ILE A 172 -13.12 1.66 -16.56
N LEU A 173 -12.77 2.53 -15.61
CA LEU A 173 -13.75 3.31 -14.86
C LEU A 173 -13.84 4.71 -15.48
N THR A 174 -14.94 4.98 -16.16
CA THR A 174 -15.15 6.26 -16.83
C THR A 174 -15.25 7.43 -15.85
N LYS A 175 -15.06 8.65 -16.34
CA LYS A 175 -15.32 9.89 -15.57
C LYS A 175 -16.77 10.04 -15.08
N LYS A 176 -17.69 9.22 -15.59
CA LYS A 176 -19.10 9.15 -15.17
C LYS A 176 -19.37 7.97 -14.22
N ASN A 177 -18.33 7.38 -13.63
CA ASN A 177 -18.41 6.24 -12.73
C ASN A 177 -19.05 4.99 -13.35
N LYS A 178 -18.87 4.79 -14.66
CA LYS A 178 -19.29 3.57 -15.37
C LYS A 178 -18.11 2.64 -15.63
N ILE A 179 -18.32 1.35 -15.45
CA ILE A 179 -17.33 0.31 -15.75
C ILE A 179 -17.54 -0.18 -17.18
N LYS A 180 -16.47 -0.22 -17.97
CA LYS A 180 -16.47 -0.77 -19.33
C LYS A 180 -15.15 -1.51 -19.61
N ASP A 181 -15.11 -2.22 -20.73
CA ASP A 181 -13.89 -2.81 -21.30
C ASP A 181 -13.13 -3.70 -20.30
N ILE A 182 -13.87 -4.59 -19.62
CA ILE A 182 -13.29 -5.57 -18.68
C ILE A 182 -12.54 -6.63 -19.48
N ILE A 183 -11.24 -6.76 -19.22
CA ILE A 183 -10.33 -7.70 -19.87
C ILE A 183 -9.65 -8.54 -18.79
N ILE A 184 -9.83 -9.85 -18.83
CA ILE A 184 -9.06 -10.79 -18.00
C ILE A 184 -7.73 -11.04 -18.71
N LYS A 185 -6.62 -10.72 -18.03
CA LYS A 185 -5.25 -10.90 -18.54
C LYS A 185 -4.68 -12.25 -18.13
N ASP A 186 -4.82 -12.56 -16.84
CA ASP A 186 -4.44 -13.84 -16.24
C ASP A 186 -5.67 -14.33 -15.46
N GLY A 187 -6.27 -15.42 -15.95
CA GLY A 187 -7.48 -16.00 -15.36
C GLY A 187 -7.14 -16.93 -14.20
N HIS A 188 -8.06 -17.05 -13.25
CA HIS A 188 -7.94 -18.02 -12.14
C HIS A 188 -8.60 -19.35 -12.51
N ASN A 189 -9.86 -19.25 -12.93
CA ASN A 189 -10.62 -20.31 -13.57
C ASN A 189 -11.85 -19.70 -14.25
N PRO A 190 -12.48 -20.38 -15.24
CA PRO A 190 -13.57 -19.81 -16.01
C PRO A 190 -14.76 -19.32 -15.18
N ARG A 191 -15.03 -19.94 -14.03
CA ARG A 191 -16.10 -19.53 -13.13
C ARG A 191 -15.72 -18.24 -12.39
N TYR A 192 -14.53 -18.20 -11.78
CA TYR A 192 -14.04 -17.01 -11.08
C TYR A 192 -13.98 -15.80 -12.00
N ASP A 193 -13.44 -15.98 -13.21
CA ASP A 193 -13.26 -14.90 -14.19
C ASP A 193 -14.61 -14.26 -14.58
N LYS A 194 -15.63 -15.09 -14.81
CA LYS A 194 -16.99 -14.65 -15.09
C LYS A 194 -17.62 -13.95 -13.87
N GLU A 195 -17.55 -14.58 -12.70
CA GLU A 195 -18.11 -14.03 -11.47
C GLU A 195 -17.44 -12.71 -11.06
N PHE A 196 -16.15 -12.55 -11.32
CA PHE A 196 -15.42 -11.31 -11.11
C PHE A 196 -16.02 -10.18 -11.96
N ALA A 197 -16.20 -10.40 -13.26
CA ALA A 197 -16.78 -9.39 -14.15
C ALA A 197 -18.21 -9.00 -13.71
N GLU A 198 -19.03 -9.99 -13.33
CA GLU A 198 -20.38 -9.75 -12.83
C GLU A 198 -20.38 -8.99 -11.50
N ALA A 199 -19.52 -9.36 -10.54
CA ALA A 199 -19.39 -8.68 -9.26
C ALA A 199 -18.88 -7.25 -9.45
N LEU A 200 -17.87 -7.05 -10.31
CA LEU A 200 -17.34 -5.74 -10.65
C LEU A 200 -18.45 -4.81 -11.19
N LEU A 201 -19.28 -5.28 -12.12
CA LEU A 201 -20.43 -4.52 -12.63
C LEU A 201 -21.49 -4.24 -11.55
N LYS A 202 -21.78 -5.19 -10.64
CA LYS A 202 -22.66 -4.94 -9.48
C LYS A 202 -22.11 -3.86 -8.54
N GLY A 203 -20.79 -3.78 -8.43
CA GLY A 203 -20.06 -2.81 -7.60
C GLY A 203 -20.01 -1.40 -8.20
N GLU A 204 -20.35 -1.23 -9.48
CA GLU A 204 -20.26 0.05 -10.22
C GLU A 204 -20.83 1.24 -9.44
N LYS A 205 -22.00 1.06 -8.83
CA LYS A 205 -22.71 2.10 -8.07
C LYS A 205 -21.93 2.67 -6.87
N TYR A 206 -20.91 1.96 -6.40
CA TYR A 206 -20.08 2.39 -5.27
C TYR A 206 -18.79 3.08 -5.72
N PHE A 207 -18.40 2.97 -6.99
CA PHE A 207 -17.17 3.60 -7.48
C PHE A 207 -17.37 5.10 -7.68
N GLN A 208 -16.38 5.87 -7.26
CA GLN A 208 -16.24 7.29 -7.51
C GLN A 208 -14.89 7.58 -8.14
N ASN A 209 -14.91 8.21 -9.30
CA ASN A 209 -13.74 8.67 -10.03
C ASN A 209 -13.59 10.20 -9.84
N PRO A 210 -12.69 10.66 -8.96
CA PRO A 210 -12.53 12.07 -8.67
C PRO A 210 -11.67 12.83 -9.69
N TYR A 211 -11.12 12.16 -10.72
CA TYR A 211 -10.05 12.72 -11.57
C TYR A 211 -10.53 13.37 -12.87
N GLY A 212 -11.84 13.33 -13.15
CA GLY A 212 -12.43 13.94 -14.36
C GLY A 212 -11.99 13.30 -15.70
N LYS A 213 -11.20 12.23 -15.65
CA LYS A 213 -10.72 11.44 -16.80
C LYS A 213 -11.08 9.98 -16.60
N ASP A 214 -11.22 9.23 -17.68
CA ASP A 214 -11.40 7.77 -17.61
C ASP A 214 -10.13 7.15 -17.02
N LEU A 215 -10.30 6.21 -16.08
CA LEU A 215 -9.21 5.50 -15.42
C LEU A 215 -9.04 4.11 -16.04
N LEU A 216 -7.81 3.73 -16.37
CA LEU A 216 -7.46 2.33 -16.58
C LEU A 216 -7.06 1.73 -15.24
N ILE A 217 -7.79 0.73 -14.78
CA ILE A 217 -7.56 0.08 -13.49
C ILE A 217 -7.10 -1.36 -13.72
N THR A 218 -6.01 -1.72 -13.05
CA THR A 218 -5.53 -3.09 -12.96
C THR A 218 -5.86 -3.63 -11.58
N LYS A 219 -6.59 -4.75 -11.54
CA LYS A 219 -6.91 -5.48 -10.32
C LYS A 219 -6.17 -6.81 -10.34
N GLU A 220 -5.34 -7.01 -9.33
CA GLU A 220 -4.61 -8.25 -9.09
C GLU A 220 -5.12 -8.92 -7.80
N THR A 221 -5.18 -10.24 -7.82
CA THR A 221 -5.52 -11.09 -6.67
C THR A 221 -4.55 -12.25 -6.62
N ASN A 222 -3.98 -12.53 -5.44
CA ASN A 222 -3.16 -13.70 -5.20
C ASN A 222 -3.94 -14.65 -4.27
N PHE A 223 -4.08 -15.90 -4.66
CA PHE A 223 -4.79 -16.90 -3.89
C PHE A 223 -3.84 -17.68 -3.00
N LEU A 224 -4.34 -18.04 -1.81
CA LEU A 224 -3.59 -18.83 -0.85
C LEU A 224 -3.86 -20.31 -1.10
N LYS A 225 -2.85 -21.13 -0.82
CA LYS A 225 -2.96 -22.58 -0.81
C LYS A 225 -2.49 -23.12 0.54
N TRP A 226 -3.26 -24.02 1.12
CA TRP A 226 -2.87 -24.66 2.38
C TRP A 226 -1.76 -25.68 2.15
N MET A 227 -0.93 -25.90 3.17
CA MET A 227 0.18 -26.86 3.10
C MET A 227 -0.30 -28.28 2.73
N SER A 228 -1.48 -28.68 3.23
CA SER A 228 -2.10 -29.97 2.90
C SER A 228 -2.51 -30.12 1.44
N ASP A 229 -2.66 -29.00 0.74
CA ASP A 229 -3.17 -28.95 -0.63
C ASP A 229 -2.01 -28.81 -1.65
N LEU A 230 -0.76 -28.69 -1.18
CA LEU A 230 0.42 -28.56 -2.02
C LEU A 230 0.71 -29.85 -2.79
N LYS A 231 0.94 -29.69 -4.10
CA LYS A 231 1.05 -30.81 -5.04
C LYS A 231 2.51 -31.24 -5.24
N SER A 232 3.48 -30.36 -5.02
CA SER A 232 4.90 -30.65 -5.28
C SER A 232 5.77 -30.54 -4.03
N ASP A 233 6.90 -31.25 -4.05
CA ASP A 233 7.89 -31.16 -2.97
C ASP A 233 8.60 -29.80 -2.94
N ASP A 234 8.77 -29.13 -4.09
CA ASP A 234 9.35 -27.79 -4.15
C ASP A 234 8.41 -26.73 -3.54
N GLU A 235 7.08 -26.90 -3.67
CA GLU A 235 6.11 -26.07 -2.97
C GLU A 235 6.20 -26.26 -1.45
N ARG A 236 6.32 -27.50 -0.96
CA ARG A 236 6.47 -27.76 0.48
C ARG A 236 7.77 -27.17 1.02
N LYS A 237 8.88 -27.37 0.29
CA LYS A 237 10.18 -26.77 0.62
C LYS A 237 10.14 -25.25 0.63
N LEU A 238 9.38 -24.62 -0.27
CA LEU A 238 9.19 -23.17 -0.25
C LEU A 238 8.66 -22.72 1.12
N TYR A 239 7.61 -23.36 1.65
CA TYR A 239 7.06 -23.04 2.96
C TYR A 239 8.06 -23.29 4.10
N GLU A 240 8.81 -24.39 4.06
CA GLU A 240 9.86 -24.68 5.05
C GLU A 240 10.97 -23.61 5.04
N ILE A 241 11.43 -23.21 3.85
CA ILE A 241 12.43 -22.13 3.67
C ILE A 241 11.90 -20.81 4.21
N ILE A 242 10.63 -20.48 3.94
CA ILE A 242 10.02 -19.24 4.43
C ILE A 242 9.95 -19.24 5.96
N GLU A 243 9.40 -20.30 6.57
CA GLU A 243 9.26 -20.40 8.02
C GLU A 243 10.62 -20.24 8.72
N LYS A 244 11.63 -20.97 8.24
CA LYS A 244 12.97 -20.94 8.81
C LYS A 244 13.69 -19.61 8.56
N GLY A 245 13.58 -19.07 7.35
CA GLY A 245 14.15 -17.77 6.97
C GLY A 245 13.56 -16.64 7.80
N GLU A 246 12.23 -16.64 8.00
CA GLU A 246 11.54 -15.70 8.88
C GLU A 246 11.98 -15.83 10.33
N GLY A 247 12.12 -17.05 10.84
CA GLY A 247 12.64 -17.29 12.18
C GLY A 247 14.02 -16.65 12.40
N PHE A 248 14.93 -16.76 11.42
CA PHE A 248 16.22 -16.09 11.46
C PHE A 248 16.11 -14.57 11.33
N TYR A 249 15.31 -14.08 10.39
CA TYR A 249 15.10 -12.65 10.15
C TYR A 249 14.54 -11.94 11.38
N ASN A 250 13.48 -12.48 11.99
CA ASN A 250 12.83 -11.93 13.17
C ASN A 250 13.73 -11.96 14.41
N SER A 251 14.74 -12.83 14.42
CA SER A 251 15.77 -12.90 15.46
C SER A 251 17.03 -12.08 15.13
N ASN A 252 16.99 -11.24 14.09
CA ASN A 252 18.12 -10.45 13.57
C ASN A 252 19.36 -11.29 13.18
N LYS A 253 19.19 -12.57 12.84
CA LYS A 253 20.26 -13.47 12.36
C LYS A 253 20.36 -13.38 10.83
N PHE A 254 20.70 -12.20 10.33
CA PHE A 254 20.56 -11.85 8.91
C PHE A 254 21.40 -12.72 7.97
N GLU A 255 22.61 -13.12 8.34
CA GLU A 255 23.45 -14.02 7.52
C GLU A 255 22.81 -15.40 7.32
N LYS A 256 22.12 -15.90 8.36
CA LYS A 256 21.37 -17.16 8.27
C LYS A 256 20.10 -17.00 7.46
N ALA A 257 19.39 -15.87 7.62
CA ALA A 257 18.21 -15.55 6.82
C ALA A 257 18.56 -15.46 5.33
N ILE A 258 19.69 -14.83 4.97
CA ILE A 258 20.20 -14.81 3.60
C ILE A 258 20.40 -16.23 3.08
N SER A 259 21.15 -17.04 3.84
CA SER A 259 21.49 -18.41 3.43
C SER A 259 20.25 -19.25 3.15
N GLU A 260 19.17 -19.04 3.91
CA GLU A 260 17.89 -19.74 3.73
C GLU A 260 17.09 -19.20 2.54
N PHE A 261 16.81 -17.89 2.50
CA PHE A 261 15.98 -17.30 1.45
C PHE A 261 16.61 -17.40 0.06
N GLU A 262 17.93 -17.41 -0.06
CA GLU A 262 18.60 -17.64 -1.34
C GLU A 262 18.28 -19.01 -1.96
N MET A 263 17.86 -20.00 -1.16
CA MET A 263 17.49 -21.31 -1.67
C MET A 263 16.22 -21.28 -2.54
N ILE A 264 15.37 -20.26 -2.39
CA ILE A 264 14.14 -20.08 -3.18
C ILE A 264 14.43 -20.08 -4.68
N LYS A 265 15.56 -19.50 -5.12
CA LYS A 265 15.95 -19.42 -6.54
C LYS A 265 16.18 -20.79 -7.20
N ASN A 266 16.35 -21.84 -6.39
CA ASN A 266 16.60 -23.20 -6.86
C ASN A 266 15.31 -24.05 -6.93
N LEU A 267 14.18 -23.52 -6.45
CA LEU A 267 12.90 -24.22 -6.45
C LEU A 267 12.21 -24.07 -7.80
N LYS A 268 11.59 -25.15 -8.28
CA LYS A 268 10.76 -25.13 -9.50
C LYS A 268 9.31 -24.83 -9.12
N ILE A 269 9.03 -23.56 -8.84
CA ILE A 269 7.67 -23.07 -8.61
C ILE A 269 7.07 -22.66 -9.96
N GLY A 270 5.83 -23.09 -10.22
CA GLY A 270 5.12 -22.69 -11.43
C GLY A 270 4.95 -21.17 -11.51
N GLU A 271 4.89 -20.64 -12.73
CA GLU A 271 4.56 -19.22 -12.95
C GLU A 271 3.22 -18.88 -12.28
N ASN A 272 3.04 -17.63 -11.84
CA ASN A 272 1.79 -17.17 -11.26
C ASN A 272 1.35 -17.91 -9.98
N ARG A 273 2.30 -18.55 -9.28
CA ARG A 273 2.06 -19.24 -8.02
C ARG A 273 2.91 -18.65 -6.89
N PHE A 274 2.28 -18.41 -5.74
CA PHE A 274 2.92 -17.92 -4.51
C PHE A 274 3.66 -16.58 -4.66
N ASN A 275 3.33 -15.77 -5.67
CA ASN A 275 4.00 -14.49 -5.99
C ASN A 275 4.15 -13.59 -4.76
N THR A 276 3.08 -13.39 -3.98
CA THR A 276 3.11 -12.55 -2.77
C THR A 276 4.12 -13.04 -1.73
N ILE A 277 4.17 -14.35 -1.51
CA ILE A 277 5.01 -14.95 -0.46
C ILE A 277 6.48 -14.93 -0.90
N ILE A 278 6.75 -15.25 -2.17
CA ILE A 278 8.08 -15.16 -2.76
C ILE A 278 8.57 -13.71 -2.75
N GLU A 279 7.72 -12.75 -3.12
CA GLU A 279 8.05 -11.32 -3.05
C GLU A 279 8.41 -10.89 -1.63
N ASP A 280 7.65 -11.35 -0.62
CA ASP A 280 7.89 -11.02 0.78
C ASP A 280 9.21 -11.63 1.31
N ALA A 281 9.50 -12.88 0.95
CA ALA A 281 10.79 -13.51 1.23
C ALA A 281 11.95 -12.75 0.57
N ASN A 282 11.79 -12.34 -0.69
CA ASN A 282 12.78 -11.54 -1.41
C ASN A 282 13.01 -10.16 -0.77
N LEU A 283 11.95 -9.53 -0.22
CA LEU A 283 12.09 -8.29 0.54
C LEU A 283 12.94 -8.51 1.79
N LYS A 284 12.62 -9.54 2.58
CA LYS A 284 13.38 -9.87 3.80
C LYS A 284 14.83 -10.27 3.48
N LEU A 285 15.06 -10.95 2.36
CA LEU A 285 16.39 -11.23 1.83
C LEU A 285 17.15 -9.92 1.51
N ALA A 286 16.52 -8.99 0.78
CA ALA A 286 17.11 -7.69 0.44
C ALA A 286 17.47 -6.86 1.69
N ILE A 287 16.58 -6.84 2.69
CA ILE A 287 16.83 -6.18 3.97
C ILE A 287 17.97 -6.88 4.73
N SER A 288 18.04 -8.21 4.70
CA SER A 288 19.12 -8.96 5.35
C SER A 288 20.48 -8.68 4.68
N TYR A 289 20.52 -8.57 3.35
CA TYR A 289 21.71 -8.11 2.64
C TYR A 289 22.13 -6.71 3.09
N LEU A 290 21.17 -5.79 3.20
CA LEU A 290 21.45 -4.43 3.68
C LEU A 290 21.99 -4.42 5.11
N ALA A 291 21.39 -5.22 6.02
CA ALA A 291 21.81 -5.35 7.41
C ALA A 291 23.22 -5.95 7.57
N THR A 292 23.67 -6.73 6.58
CA THR A 292 25.01 -7.33 6.52
C THR A 292 25.97 -6.57 5.60
N ASN A 293 25.63 -5.32 5.24
CA ASN A 293 26.43 -4.42 4.41
C ASN A 293 26.70 -4.91 2.97
N GLN A 294 25.87 -5.81 2.44
CA GLN A 294 25.91 -6.28 1.06
C GLN A 294 25.04 -5.40 0.15
N ILE A 295 25.39 -4.12 0.03
CA ILE A 295 24.55 -3.09 -0.61
C ILE A 295 24.19 -3.43 -2.05
N GLU A 296 25.13 -3.94 -2.85
CA GLU A 296 24.87 -4.28 -4.25
C GLU A 296 23.82 -5.40 -4.38
N ASN A 297 23.93 -6.44 -3.56
CA ASN A 297 22.98 -7.56 -3.53
C ASN A 297 21.61 -7.11 -3.03
N ALA A 298 21.57 -6.23 -2.03
CA ALA A 298 20.34 -5.61 -1.54
C ALA A 298 19.65 -4.84 -2.67
N CYS A 299 20.38 -3.99 -3.39
CA CYS A 299 19.82 -3.16 -4.46
C CYS A 299 19.33 -3.97 -5.66
N LYS A 300 20.05 -5.02 -6.06
CA LYS A 300 19.57 -5.97 -7.07
C LYS A 300 18.25 -6.62 -6.64
N SER A 301 18.19 -7.07 -5.38
CA SER A 301 17.00 -7.74 -4.82
C SER A 301 15.80 -6.78 -4.67
N PHE A 302 16.01 -5.53 -4.23
CA PHE A 302 14.94 -4.53 -4.21
C PHE A 302 14.43 -4.22 -5.62
N SER A 303 15.33 -4.08 -6.60
CA SER A 303 14.96 -3.76 -7.98
C SER A 303 14.21 -4.89 -8.67
N SER A 304 14.40 -6.15 -8.26
CA SER A 304 13.59 -7.27 -8.77
C SER A 304 12.18 -7.32 -8.20
N ILE A 305 11.93 -6.67 -7.06
CA ILE A 305 10.60 -6.58 -6.44
C ILE A 305 9.78 -5.43 -7.03
N GLY A 306 10.44 -4.32 -7.35
CA GLY A 306 9.84 -3.16 -7.98
C GLY A 306 10.78 -1.96 -8.02
N ASP A 307 10.26 -0.84 -8.52
CA ASP A 307 10.96 0.42 -8.58
C ASP A 307 10.47 1.40 -7.49
N LYS A 308 10.82 2.68 -7.62
CA LYS A 308 10.44 3.73 -6.66
C LYS A 308 8.93 3.99 -6.60
N THR A 309 8.16 3.52 -7.57
CA THR A 309 6.69 3.62 -7.56
C THR A 309 6.03 2.58 -6.66
N LYS A 310 6.78 1.59 -6.16
CA LYS A 310 6.28 0.56 -5.23
C LYS A 310 6.65 0.92 -3.80
N PHE A 311 5.66 1.33 -2.99
CA PHE A 311 5.89 1.78 -1.61
C PHE A 311 6.68 0.78 -0.75
N LYS A 312 6.53 -0.53 -0.98
CA LYS A 312 7.21 -1.59 -0.21
C LYS A 312 8.74 -1.56 -0.31
N VAL A 313 9.29 -1.03 -1.42
CA VAL A 313 10.76 -0.97 -1.66
C VAL A 313 11.30 0.45 -1.85
N ARG A 314 10.43 1.41 -2.11
CA ARG A 314 10.77 2.82 -2.40
C ARG A 314 11.81 3.41 -1.46
N ASN A 315 11.58 3.38 -0.14
CA ASN A 315 12.48 4.06 0.81
C ASN A 315 13.84 3.37 0.87
N TYR A 316 13.90 2.06 0.65
CA TYR A 316 15.18 1.37 0.53
C TYR A 316 15.94 1.79 -0.74
N LEU A 317 15.25 1.84 -1.88
CA LEU A 317 15.84 2.27 -3.14
C LEU A 317 16.33 3.72 -3.07
N ILE A 318 15.55 4.60 -2.44
CA ILE A 318 15.89 6.02 -2.25
C ILE A 318 17.13 6.16 -1.37
N ASN A 319 17.14 5.53 -0.20
CA ASN A 319 18.13 5.78 0.84
C ASN A 319 19.46 5.04 0.60
N PHE A 320 19.43 3.88 -0.07
CA PHE A 320 20.61 3.00 -0.16
C PHE A 320 21.11 2.75 -1.59
N CYS A 321 20.25 2.78 -2.60
CA CYS A 321 20.62 2.34 -3.96
C CYS A 321 20.97 3.45 -4.94
N ASN A 322 20.57 4.70 -4.68
CA ASN A 322 20.83 5.82 -5.59
C ASN A 322 22.22 6.47 -5.44
N LYS A 323 23.11 5.95 -4.58
CA LYS A 323 24.44 6.56 -4.33
C LYS A 323 25.47 6.34 -5.46
N ASN A 324 25.13 5.66 -6.55
CA ASN A 324 26.03 5.44 -7.68
C ASN A 324 25.95 6.52 -8.79
N LEU A 325 25.24 7.63 -8.58
CA LEU A 325 25.16 8.73 -9.56
C LEU A 325 25.88 10.03 -9.16
N GLU A 326 26.45 10.12 -7.95
CA GLU A 326 27.20 11.31 -7.49
C GLU A 326 28.73 11.10 -7.46
N LYS A 327 29.22 10.02 -8.07
CA LYS A 327 30.66 9.82 -8.35
C LYS A 327 30.87 9.61 -9.84
N LYS A 328 30.72 10.67 -10.62
CA LYS A 328 31.41 10.84 -11.91
C LYS A 328 31.82 12.29 -12.07
#